data_AF-A0A535JNS4-F1
#
_entry.id   AF-A0A535JNS4-F1
#
_cell.length_a   1.000
_cell.length_b   1.000
_cell.length_c   1.000
_cell.angle_alpha   90.00
_cell.angle_beta   90.00
_cell.angle_gamma   90.00
#
_symmetry.space_group_name_H-M   'P 1'
#
loop_
_entity.id
_entity.type
_entity.pdbx_description
1 polymer ?
#
loop_
_entity_poly.entity_id
_entity_poly.type
_entity_poly.pdbx_seq_one_letter_code
_entity_poly.pdbx_strand_id
1 'polypeptide(L)'
;MRLRKVGLTWALAGAALLASALLPAATALAAFHADDTLASTSDESGTPSFTTEGSVTDFQTSRTIPYWSSSFTDPTNQVEYPFTMVGSDPRLGGSTTVATEIIPLTFNFVAGDQDVSVLNVPARNYVAVAVTASMDAGASADATIASPIFTPSTFSISGDAAVQYGDAVMRAQFGQVGTGYHVVLDQPAVLDAASIDVPESKGVAVNNPLGVLVGRIDEKWFRAHLHKLLGSLHIDSTTLPIFLTKNVFVYRDGDYLACCGLGGHGAGSTTGNGGGSINGNGNQAVQTYVWAAYITPNSFPRFPAPYAGLSDIHSLSHEIAEWMTNPFGINTAQSYLSPLAPPTAPVCSALLESGDPVTGLWFPMAGNPDPAARGVWHPEDVVFLNWFARDGQDAALAPADGRYTYMGHLTTMLGGPFLGFGILPHSC
;
A
#
# COMPACT_ATOMS: atom_id res chain seq x y z
N MET A 1 -50.82 34.52 69.83
CA MET A 1 -51.28 35.93 69.91
C MET A 1 -50.54 36.73 68.83
N ARG A 2 -51.29 37.32 67.89
CA ARG A 2 -50.97 38.39 66.90
C ARG A 2 -49.80 38.15 65.92
N LEU A 3 -50.03 38.00 64.60
CA LEU A 3 -50.40 38.97 63.55
C LEU A 3 -49.36 40.05 63.20
N ARG A 4 -49.08 40.14 61.88
CA ARG A 4 -48.71 41.31 61.06
C ARG A 4 -47.22 41.69 61.03
N LYS A 5 -46.66 42.33 60.00
CA LYS A 5 -46.97 42.68 58.60
C LYS A 5 -45.69 43.39 58.10
N VAL A 6 -45.41 43.30 56.81
CA VAL A 6 -44.98 44.38 55.87
C VAL A 6 -43.97 45.44 56.38
N GLY A 7 -42.87 45.60 55.64
CA GLY A 7 -42.03 46.80 55.70
C GLY A 7 -41.03 46.87 54.55
N LEU A 8 -41.20 47.84 53.68
CA LEU A 8 -40.61 48.03 52.35
C LEU A 8 -39.45 49.06 52.42
N THR A 9 -38.28 48.73 51.84
CA THR A 9 -37.27 49.64 51.18
C THR A 9 -36.56 50.75 52.03
N TRP A 10 -35.38 51.33 51.75
CA TRP A 10 -34.51 51.58 50.57
C TRP A 10 -33.02 51.67 50.99
N ALA A 11 -32.12 51.25 50.08
CA ALA A 11 -30.79 51.78 49.70
C ALA A 11 -29.70 52.13 50.75
N LEU A 12 -28.50 51.52 50.58
CA LEU A 12 -27.30 52.18 50.03
C LEU A 12 -26.06 51.24 49.99
N ALA A 13 -25.42 51.23 48.82
CA ALA A 13 -23.99 51.04 48.52
C ALA A 13 -23.16 49.94 49.24
N GLY A 14 -22.68 48.98 48.45
CA GLY A 14 -21.59 48.08 48.84
C GLY A 14 -21.34 47.00 47.80
N ALA A 15 -20.63 47.33 46.72
CA ALA A 15 -20.17 46.36 45.73
C ALA A 15 -19.07 45.47 46.37
N ALA A 16 -19.41 44.22 46.66
CA ALA A 16 -18.46 43.16 46.96
C ALA A 16 -18.44 42.19 45.78
N LEU A 17 -17.39 42.28 44.96
CA LEU A 17 -17.04 41.34 43.90
C LEU A 17 -16.67 39.98 44.53
N LEU A 18 -17.57 39.01 44.41
CA LEU A 18 -17.24 37.59 44.55
C LEU A 18 -16.80 37.08 43.17
N ALA A 19 -15.49 37.00 42.96
CA ALA A 19 -14.89 36.35 41.81
C ALA A 19 -15.06 34.82 41.97
N SER A 20 -16.08 34.28 41.32
CA SER A 20 -16.19 32.85 41.03
C SER A 20 -15.18 32.49 39.93
N ALA A 21 -14.13 31.76 40.31
CA ALA A 21 -13.15 31.21 39.39
C ALA A 21 -13.80 30.18 38.46
N LEU A 22 -14.22 30.62 37.27
CA LEU A 22 -14.40 29.76 36.11
C LEU A 22 -13.01 29.30 35.67
N LEU A 23 -12.68 28.05 35.93
CA LEU A 23 -11.54 27.38 35.29
C LEU A 23 -11.89 27.16 33.81
N PRO A 24 -11.21 27.78 32.85
CA PRO A 24 -11.25 27.28 31.48
C PRO A 24 -10.48 25.96 31.46
N ALA A 25 -11.14 24.89 31.02
CA ALA A 25 -10.45 23.68 30.57
C ALA A 25 -9.56 24.10 29.38
N ALA A 26 -8.28 24.35 29.67
CA ALA A 26 -7.27 24.51 28.64
C ALA A 26 -7.11 23.14 27.98
N THR A 27 -7.79 22.95 26.85
CA THR A 27 -7.33 22.00 25.84
C THR A 27 -5.91 22.43 25.47
N ALA A 28 -4.92 21.69 25.96
CA ALA A 28 -3.57 21.79 25.46
C ALA A 28 -3.59 21.24 24.02
N LEU A 29 -4.03 22.06 23.05
CA LEU A 29 -3.52 21.94 21.70
C LEU A 29 -2.03 22.23 21.81
N ALA A 30 -1.22 21.19 21.80
CA ALA A 30 0.17 21.33 21.44
C ALA A 30 0.19 21.93 20.02
N ALA A 31 0.41 23.25 19.95
CA ALA A 31 0.77 23.92 18.73
C ALA A 31 2.16 23.42 18.34
N PHE A 32 2.20 22.29 17.62
CA PHE A 32 3.40 21.89 16.91
C PHE A 32 3.69 22.97 15.88
N HIS A 33 4.83 23.64 16.05
CA HIS A 33 5.29 24.66 15.12
C HIS A 33 5.39 24.03 13.74
N ALA A 34 4.57 24.54 12.82
CA ALA A 34 4.81 24.39 11.39
C ALA A 34 6.12 25.12 11.08
N ASP A 35 7.22 24.36 10.98
CA ASP A 35 8.40 24.83 10.28
C ASP A 35 8.12 24.68 8.78
N ASP A 36 7.37 25.65 8.29
CA ASP A 36 7.07 25.89 6.88
C ASP A 36 8.34 26.53 6.28
N THR A 37 9.11 25.78 5.48
CA THR A 37 10.05 26.25 4.41
C THR A 37 11.07 25.21 3.90
N LEU A 38 10.98 23.92 4.24
CA LEU A 38 11.65 22.88 3.44
C LEU A 38 10.62 22.25 2.52
N ALA A 39 10.49 22.84 1.32
CA ALA A 39 9.85 22.19 0.18
C ALA A 39 10.26 20.72 0.11
N SER A 40 9.32 19.83 -0.23
CA SER A 40 9.62 18.43 -0.52
C SER A 40 10.70 18.38 -1.60
N THR A 41 11.97 18.20 -1.22
CA THR A 41 13.01 17.90 -2.18
C THR A 41 12.79 16.44 -2.57
N SER A 42 12.24 16.24 -3.75
CA SER A 42 11.97 14.95 -4.38
C SER A 42 13.19 14.06 -4.60
N ASP A 43 14.40 14.47 -4.19
CA ASP A 43 15.62 14.01 -4.87
C ASP A 43 16.59 13.22 -3.97
N GLU A 44 16.25 12.96 -2.71
CA GLU A 44 17.24 12.39 -1.76
C GLU A 44 17.22 10.86 -1.69
N SER A 45 16.15 10.20 -2.14
CA SER A 45 16.08 8.73 -2.20
C SER A 45 15.30 8.17 -3.39
N GLY A 46 14.91 9.00 -4.37
CA GLY A 46 14.01 8.61 -5.47
C GLY A 46 12.53 8.81 -5.11
N THR A 47 11.65 8.69 -6.11
CA THR A 47 10.19 8.74 -5.99
C THR A 47 9.64 7.32 -5.87
N PRO A 48 9.04 6.93 -4.73
CA PRO A 48 8.28 5.70 -4.57
C PRO A 48 7.32 5.43 -5.72
N SER A 49 7.32 4.20 -6.22
CA SER A 49 6.43 3.72 -7.27
C SER A 49 6.27 2.20 -7.14
N PHE A 50 5.27 1.67 -7.84
CA PHE A 50 4.96 0.25 -7.91
C PHE A 50 4.82 -0.17 -9.37
N THR A 51 4.69 -1.47 -9.64
CA THR A 51 4.60 -1.95 -11.03
C THR A 51 3.79 -3.21 -11.18
N THR A 52 2.95 -3.25 -12.21
CA THR A 52 2.39 -4.49 -12.74
C THR A 52 3.46 -5.23 -13.55
N GLU A 53 3.67 -6.51 -13.26
CA GLU A 53 4.67 -7.34 -13.91
C GLU A 53 4.08 -8.50 -14.71
N GLY A 54 4.08 -8.33 -16.03
CA GLY A 54 3.49 -9.33 -16.91
C GLY A 54 1.97 -9.30 -16.82
N SER A 55 1.36 -9.95 -17.79
CA SER A 55 -0.09 -10.07 -17.87
C SER A 55 -0.40 -11.33 -18.65
N VAL A 56 -1.59 -11.87 -18.40
CA VAL A 56 -2.05 -13.06 -19.11
C VAL A 56 -3.49 -12.86 -19.54
N THR A 57 -3.71 -13.09 -20.83
CA THR A 57 -5.04 -13.22 -21.40
C THR A 57 -5.40 -14.70 -21.51
N ASP A 58 -6.68 -15.02 -21.70
CA ASP A 58 -7.14 -16.40 -21.94
C ASP A 58 -6.90 -17.39 -20.79
N PHE A 59 -7.11 -16.96 -19.54
CA PHE A 59 -6.98 -17.78 -18.34
C PHE A 59 -8.31 -18.36 -17.82
N GLN A 60 -9.42 -18.21 -18.54
CA GLN A 60 -10.76 -18.56 -18.02
C GLN A 60 -10.95 -20.05 -17.74
N THR A 61 -10.06 -20.90 -18.28
CA THR A 61 -10.03 -22.34 -18.03
C THR A 61 -8.71 -22.77 -17.38
N SER A 62 -7.83 -21.82 -17.04
CA SER A 62 -6.54 -22.11 -16.44
C SER A 62 -6.68 -22.53 -14.97
N ARG A 63 -5.76 -23.36 -14.50
CA ARG A 63 -5.57 -23.61 -13.06
C ARG A 63 -4.79 -22.45 -12.46
N THR A 64 -5.46 -21.65 -11.66
CA THR A 64 -4.92 -20.45 -11.00
C THR A 64 -5.63 -20.22 -9.66
N ILE A 65 -5.20 -19.21 -8.91
CA ILE A 65 -5.87 -18.72 -7.70
C ILE A 65 -7.38 -18.49 -7.93
N PRO A 66 -8.24 -18.66 -6.90
CA PRO A 66 -9.67 -18.42 -7.06
C PRO A 66 -9.99 -16.97 -7.40
N TYR A 67 -10.82 -16.76 -8.40
CA TYR A 67 -11.25 -15.43 -8.83
C TYR A 67 -12.72 -15.44 -9.30
N TRP A 68 -13.29 -14.25 -9.39
CA TRP A 68 -14.59 -14.00 -10.02
C TRP A 68 -14.46 -12.92 -11.10
N SER A 69 -15.46 -12.80 -11.96
CA SER A 69 -15.45 -11.85 -13.08
C SER A 69 -16.77 -11.10 -13.16
N SER A 70 -16.69 -9.84 -13.58
CA SER A 70 -17.85 -9.00 -13.89
C SER A 70 -17.41 -7.87 -14.82
N SER A 71 -18.29 -6.90 -15.04
CA SER A 71 -17.99 -5.65 -15.73
C SER A 71 -18.65 -4.47 -15.01
N PHE A 72 -18.22 -3.26 -15.35
CA PHE A 72 -18.94 -2.01 -15.05
C PHE A 72 -18.99 -1.15 -16.31
N THR A 73 -19.96 -0.23 -16.37
CA THR A 73 -20.06 0.73 -17.48
C THR A 73 -19.76 2.12 -16.95
N ASP A 74 -18.66 2.72 -17.40
CA ASP A 74 -18.32 4.07 -16.98
C ASP A 74 -19.35 5.08 -17.54
N PRO A 75 -20.08 5.81 -16.69
CA PRO A 75 -21.15 6.69 -17.14
C PRO A 75 -20.64 7.90 -17.94
N THR A 76 -19.35 8.23 -17.86
CA THR A 76 -18.78 9.42 -18.52
C THR A 76 -18.39 9.16 -19.98
N ASN A 77 -18.12 7.90 -20.35
CA ASN A 77 -17.81 7.52 -21.73
C ASN A 77 -18.72 6.42 -22.32
N GLN A 78 -19.59 5.81 -21.50
CA GLN A 78 -20.50 4.72 -21.87
C GLN A 78 -19.79 3.44 -22.37
N VAL A 79 -18.54 3.23 -21.97
CA VAL A 79 -17.75 2.04 -22.28
C VAL A 79 -17.86 1.04 -21.15
N GLU A 80 -18.08 -0.23 -21.50
CA GLU A 80 -18.05 -1.35 -20.58
C GLU A 80 -16.60 -1.83 -20.38
N TYR A 81 -16.18 -1.95 -19.12
CA TYR A 81 -14.87 -2.43 -18.72
C TYR A 81 -15.03 -3.78 -17.99
N PRO A 82 -14.55 -4.89 -18.56
CA PRO A 82 -14.52 -6.16 -17.86
C PRO A 82 -13.41 -6.17 -16.81
N PHE A 83 -13.62 -6.90 -15.72
CA PHE A 83 -12.63 -7.09 -14.68
C PHE A 83 -12.71 -8.48 -14.06
N THR A 84 -11.61 -8.86 -13.41
CA THR A 84 -11.50 -10.08 -12.60
C THR A 84 -10.89 -9.78 -11.25
N MET A 85 -11.39 -10.36 -10.17
CA MET A 85 -10.85 -10.09 -8.82
C MET A 85 -10.70 -11.39 -8.05
N VAL A 86 -9.75 -11.41 -7.12
CA VAL A 86 -9.48 -12.56 -6.25
C VAL A 86 -10.69 -12.80 -5.35
N GLY A 87 -11.06 -14.05 -5.15
CA GLY A 87 -12.13 -14.42 -4.22
C GLY A 87 -13.38 -15.00 -4.87
N SER A 88 -14.45 -15.03 -4.08
CA SER A 88 -15.81 -15.35 -4.50
C SER A 88 -16.54 -14.07 -4.92
N ASP A 89 -17.60 -14.17 -5.73
CA ASP A 89 -18.43 -13.00 -6.07
C ASP A 89 -19.15 -12.47 -4.82
N PRO A 90 -18.88 -11.23 -4.37
CA PRO A 90 -19.44 -10.68 -3.14
C PRO A 90 -20.97 -10.57 -3.16
N ARG A 91 -21.60 -10.53 -4.33
CA ARG A 91 -23.07 -10.52 -4.46
C ARG A 91 -23.71 -11.83 -4.03
N LEU A 92 -22.95 -12.92 -4.11
CA LEU A 92 -23.36 -14.26 -3.70
C LEU A 92 -22.89 -14.60 -2.28
N GLY A 93 -22.05 -13.75 -1.68
CA GLY A 93 -21.37 -14.01 -0.41
C GLY A 93 -20.34 -15.13 -0.54
N GLY A 94 -20.05 -15.80 0.59
CA GLY A 94 -19.06 -16.89 0.64
C GLY A 94 -17.68 -16.44 1.10
N SER A 95 -16.85 -17.40 1.46
CA SER A 95 -15.48 -17.17 1.93
C SER A 95 -14.50 -17.90 1.03
N THR A 96 -13.49 -17.18 0.57
CA THR A 96 -12.37 -17.73 -0.19
C THR A 96 -11.12 -17.64 0.64
N THR A 97 -10.31 -18.70 0.60
CA THR A 97 -8.98 -18.71 1.17
C THR A 97 -7.97 -19.04 0.07
N VAL A 98 -6.89 -18.26 -0.01
CA VAL A 98 -5.81 -18.44 -0.99
C VAL A 98 -4.56 -18.89 -0.27
N ALA A 99 -4.01 -20.04 -0.68
CA ALA A 99 -2.72 -20.52 -0.17
C ALA A 99 -1.61 -19.50 -0.47
N THR A 100 -0.67 -19.33 0.44
CA THR A 100 0.44 -18.38 0.27
C THR A 100 1.78 -19.00 0.66
N GLU A 101 2.85 -18.51 0.04
CA GLU A 101 4.23 -18.84 0.39
C GLU A 101 5.07 -17.57 0.40
N ILE A 102 5.91 -17.39 1.42
CA ILE A 102 6.88 -16.30 1.49
C ILE A 102 8.25 -16.84 1.08
N ILE A 103 8.90 -16.15 0.14
CA ILE A 103 10.25 -16.42 -0.33
C ILE A 103 11.12 -15.21 0.06
N PRO A 104 11.86 -15.28 1.18
CA PRO A 104 12.78 -14.22 1.55
C PRO A 104 13.93 -14.15 0.54
N LEU A 105 14.26 -12.95 0.08
CA LEU A 105 15.41 -12.72 -0.79
C LEU A 105 16.56 -12.11 0.01
N THR A 106 17.77 -12.62 -0.22
CA THR A 106 19.01 -12.05 0.30
C THR A 106 19.81 -11.46 -0.87
N PHE A 107 20.04 -10.14 -0.87
CA PHE A 107 20.85 -9.48 -1.89
C PHE A 107 22.25 -9.19 -1.36
N ASN A 108 23.27 -9.69 -2.06
CA ASN A 108 24.67 -9.43 -1.73
C ASN A 108 25.24 -8.40 -2.72
N PHE A 109 25.66 -7.25 -2.19
CA PHE A 109 26.29 -6.17 -2.94
C PHE A 109 27.78 -6.14 -2.62
N VAL A 110 28.58 -5.86 -3.65
CA VAL A 110 30.00 -5.56 -3.52
C VAL A 110 30.22 -4.11 -3.95
N ALA A 111 30.94 -3.35 -3.12
CA ALA A 111 31.40 -2.02 -3.51
C ALA A 111 32.57 -2.15 -4.49
N GLY A 112 32.46 -1.46 -5.63
CA GLY A 112 33.49 -1.34 -6.64
C GLY A 112 33.54 0.07 -7.22
N ASP A 113 33.81 0.17 -8.51
CA ASP A 113 33.97 1.45 -9.22
C ASP A 113 32.62 2.05 -9.70
N GLN A 114 31.51 1.71 -9.04
CA GLN A 114 30.19 2.26 -9.37
C GLN A 114 30.17 3.79 -9.18
N ASP A 115 29.77 4.54 -10.21
CA ASP A 115 29.54 5.98 -10.08
C ASP A 115 28.19 6.24 -9.37
N VAL A 116 28.25 6.57 -8.08
CA VAL A 116 27.09 6.94 -7.26
C VAL A 116 26.96 8.44 -7.06
N SER A 117 27.72 9.27 -7.79
CA SER A 117 27.75 10.72 -7.59
C SER A 117 26.39 11.40 -7.81
N VAL A 118 25.53 10.79 -8.65
CA VAL A 118 24.14 11.23 -8.87
C VAL A 118 23.28 11.17 -7.60
N LEU A 119 23.67 10.35 -6.61
CA LEU A 119 22.98 10.20 -5.32
C LEU A 119 23.48 11.18 -4.24
N ASN A 120 24.45 12.04 -4.56
CA ASN A 120 24.93 13.06 -3.63
C ASN A 120 23.80 14.04 -3.28
N VAL A 121 23.79 14.50 -2.02
CA VAL A 121 22.82 15.51 -1.54
C VAL A 121 23.61 16.67 -0.94
N PRO A 122 24.08 17.62 -1.78
CA PRO A 122 24.91 18.73 -1.33
C PRO A 122 24.24 19.59 -0.26
N ALA A 123 22.91 19.77 -0.34
CA ALA A 123 22.13 20.50 0.65
C ALA A 123 22.22 19.91 2.08
N ARG A 124 22.59 18.62 2.20
CA ARG A 124 22.82 17.94 3.48
C ARG A 124 24.29 17.66 3.79
N ASN A 125 25.21 18.19 2.98
CA ASN A 125 26.62 17.82 3.04
C ASN A 125 26.84 16.29 2.98
N TYR A 126 25.98 15.59 2.21
CA TYR A 126 26.01 14.15 2.07
C TYR A 126 26.63 13.77 0.73
N VAL A 127 27.60 12.86 0.80
CA VAL A 127 28.27 12.26 -0.36
C VAL A 127 27.98 10.77 -0.32
N ALA A 128 27.38 10.25 -1.39
CA ALA A 128 27.07 8.85 -1.50
C ALA A 128 28.34 8.03 -1.69
N VAL A 129 28.38 6.87 -1.03
CA VAL A 129 29.48 5.90 -1.14
C VAL A 129 28.86 4.53 -1.29
N ALA A 130 29.27 3.80 -2.34
CA ALA A 130 28.90 2.41 -2.51
C ALA A 130 29.49 1.57 -1.36
N VAL A 131 28.70 0.65 -0.80
CA VAL A 131 29.13 -0.21 0.31
C VAL A 131 28.94 -1.67 -0.03
N THR A 132 29.90 -2.51 0.39
CA THR A 132 29.72 -3.96 0.40
C THR A 132 28.77 -4.31 1.55
N ALA A 133 27.64 -4.92 1.23
CA ALA A 133 26.61 -5.25 2.19
C ALA A 133 25.76 -6.43 1.74
N SER A 134 25.20 -7.15 2.71
CA SER A 134 24.17 -8.15 2.47
C SER A 134 22.87 -7.67 3.10
N MET A 135 21.78 -7.70 2.33
CA MET A 135 20.44 -7.31 2.77
C MET A 135 19.54 -8.54 2.74
N ASP A 136 19.25 -9.07 3.92
CA ASP A 136 18.49 -10.30 4.11
C ASP A 136 17.07 -10.01 4.61
N ALA A 137 16.07 -10.49 3.87
CA ALA A 137 14.66 -10.39 4.24
C ALA A 137 14.18 -11.49 5.20
N GLY A 138 15.01 -12.47 5.57
CA GLY A 138 14.62 -13.59 6.44
C GLY A 138 13.94 -13.15 7.73
N ALA A 139 14.57 -12.26 8.50
CA ALA A 139 13.98 -11.72 9.73
C ALA A 139 12.73 -10.84 9.49
N SER A 140 12.58 -10.29 8.29
CA SER A 140 11.39 -9.54 7.89
C SER A 140 10.19 -10.45 7.59
N ALA A 141 10.41 -11.73 7.25
CA ALA A 141 9.32 -12.68 7.02
C ALA A 141 8.46 -12.88 8.29
N ASP A 142 9.09 -13.08 9.46
CA ASP A 142 8.37 -13.24 10.73
C ASP A 142 7.53 -12.00 11.07
N ALA A 143 8.11 -10.80 10.88
CA ALA A 143 7.41 -9.54 11.11
C ALA A 143 6.24 -9.35 10.15
N THR A 144 6.39 -9.78 8.89
CA THR A 144 5.32 -9.82 7.88
C THR A 144 4.21 -10.79 8.28
N ILE A 145 4.53 -11.99 8.74
CA ILE A 145 3.52 -12.98 9.18
C ILE A 145 2.73 -12.48 10.38
N ALA A 146 3.42 -11.88 11.36
CA ALA A 146 2.78 -11.26 12.53
C ALA A 146 1.95 -10.02 12.17
N SER A 147 2.10 -9.48 10.96
CA SER A 147 1.42 -8.28 10.52
C SER A 147 -0.05 -8.52 10.13
N PRO A 148 -0.83 -7.45 10.01
CA PRO A 148 -2.21 -7.49 9.54
C PRO A 148 -2.41 -8.08 8.13
N ILE A 149 -1.35 -8.26 7.34
CA ILE A 149 -1.43 -8.96 6.05
C ILE A 149 -1.91 -10.40 6.25
N PHE A 150 -1.39 -11.10 7.27
CA PHE A 150 -1.69 -12.52 7.54
C PHE A 150 -2.37 -12.77 8.88
N THR A 151 -2.11 -11.91 9.87
CA THR A 151 -2.67 -12.04 11.22
C THR A 151 -3.91 -11.17 11.37
N PRO A 152 -5.07 -11.74 11.74
CA PRO A 152 -6.30 -10.97 11.92
C PRO A 152 -6.15 -9.84 12.95
N SER A 153 -6.72 -8.67 12.64
CA SER A 153 -6.66 -7.47 13.48
C SER A 153 -8.00 -6.73 13.50
N THR A 154 -8.06 -5.61 14.22
CA THR A 154 -9.22 -4.71 14.26
C THR A 154 -8.95 -3.48 13.39
N PHE A 155 -9.87 -3.24 12.45
CA PHE A 155 -9.83 -2.12 11.53
C PHE A 155 -10.99 -1.17 11.83
N SER A 156 -10.77 -0.27 12.79
CA SER A 156 -11.78 0.74 13.19
C SER A 156 -12.25 1.64 12.03
N ILE A 157 -11.46 1.73 10.95
CA ILE A 157 -11.75 2.50 9.74
C ILE A 157 -12.94 1.94 8.95
N SER A 158 -12.97 0.61 8.77
CA SER A 158 -14.12 -0.06 8.14
C SER A 158 -15.15 -0.51 9.17
N GLY A 159 -14.74 -0.64 10.44
CA GLY A 159 -15.55 -1.26 11.49
C GLY A 159 -15.40 -2.78 11.56
N ASP A 160 -14.48 -3.37 10.77
CA ASP A 160 -14.18 -4.79 10.86
C ASP A 160 -13.33 -5.13 12.08
N ALA A 161 -13.50 -6.36 12.56
CA ALA A 161 -12.71 -6.93 13.63
C ALA A 161 -12.37 -8.39 13.31
N ALA A 162 -11.17 -8.82 13.72
CA ALA A 162 -10.65 -10.17 13.50
C ALA A 162 -10.62 -10.57 12.01
N VAL A 163 -10.15 -9.65 11.17
CA VAL A 163 -9.93 -9.88 9.72
C VAL A 163 -8.50 -9.47 9.31
N GLN A 164 -8.03 -9.95 8.18
CA GLN A 164 -6.76 -9.50 7.57
C GLN A 164 -6.95 -8.18 6.81
N TYR A 165 -5.86 -7.49 6.49
CA TYR A 165 -5.88 -6.22 5.75
C TYR A 165 -6.58 -6.35 4.39
N GLY A 166 -6.14 -7.29 3.53
CA GLY A 166 -6.74 -7.48 2.21
C GLY A 166 -8.22 -7.87 2.30
N ASP A 167 -8.57 -8.72 3.27
CA ASP A 167 -9.95 -9.09 3.56
C ASP A 167 -10.80 -7.87 3.97
N ALA A 168 -10.27 -7.02 4.86
CA ALA A 168 -10.94 -5.80 5.30
C ALA A 168 -11.18 -4.83 4.14
N VAL A 169 -10.17 -4.66 3.26
CA VAL A 169 -10.27 -3.84 2.04
C VAL A 169 -11.39 -4.37 1.13
N MET A 170 -11.38 -5.66 0.82
CA MET A 170 -12.39 -6.27 -0.07
C MET A 170 -13.79 -6.20 0.55
N ARG A 171 -13.91 -6.42 1.86
CA ARG A 171 -15.19 -6.30 2.57
C ARG A 171 -15.74 -4.88 2.59
N ALA A 172 -14.89 -3.89 2.83
CA ALA A 172 -15.28 -2.49 2.78
C ALA A 172 -15.68 -2.06 1.36
N GLN A 173 -14.88 -2.44 0.36
CA GLN A 173 -15.12 -2.13 -1.06
C GLN A 173 -16.48 -2.62 -1.56
N PHE A 174 -16.92 -3.81 -1.14
CA PHE A 174 -18.18 -4.41 -1.62
C PHE A 174 -19.34 -4.33 -0.62
N GLY A 175 -19.24 -3.47 0.40
CA GLY A 175 -20.32 -3.30 1.39
C GLY A 175 -20.61 -4.57 2.21
N GLN A 176 -19.61 -5.42 2.40
CA GLN A 176 -19.69 -6.71 3.08
C GLN A 176 -19.18 -6.69 4.53
N VAL A 177 -18.88 -5.51 5.08
CA VAL A 177 -18.55 -5.36 6.50
C VAL A 177 -19.70 -5.89 7.37
N GLY A 178 -19.37 -6.74 8.34
CA GLY A 178 -20.36 -7.38 9.21
C GLY A 178 -21.09 -8.59 8.60
N THR A 179 -20.80 -8.96 7.35
CA THR A 179 -21.32 -10.19 6.72
C THR A 179 -20.31 -11.34 6.86
N GLY A 180 -20.68 -12.53 6.35
CA GLY A 180 -19.79 -13.70 6.30
C GLY A 180 -18.93 -13.79 5.05
N TYR A 181 -18.87 -12.73 4.23
CA TYR A 181 -18.02 -12.72 3.02
C TYR A 181 -16.55 -12.50 3.39
N HIS A 182 -15.64 -13.30 2.85
CA HIS A 182 -14.21 -13.13 3.10
C HIS A 182 -13.33 -13.47 1.89
N VAL A 183 -12.20 -12.79 1.78
CA VAL A 183 -11.07 -13.13 0.90
C VAL A 183 -9.80 -13.14 1.77
N VAL A 184 -9.39 -14.33 2.19
CA VAL A 184 -8.34 -14.55 3.19
C VAL A 184 -7.09 -15.11 2.54
N LEU A 185 -5.92 -14.62 2.94
CA LEU A 185 -4.65 -15.28 2.67
C LEU A 185 -4.39 -16.31 3.78
N ASP A 186 -4.14 -17.57 3.42
CA ASP A 186 -3.72 -18.57 4.39
C ASP A 186 -2.41 -18.17 5.07
N GLN A 187 -2.16 -18.73 6.24
CA GLN A 187 -0.86 -18.58 6.91
C GLN A 187 0.26 -19.13 6.00
N PRO A 188 1.26 -18.33 5.64
CA PRO A 188 2.23 -18.71 4.64
C PRO A 188 3.22 -19.74 5.18
N ALA A 189 3.63 -20.68 4.35
CA ALA A 189 4.91 -21.34 4.55
C ALA A 189 6.05 -20.39 4.17
N VAL A 190 7.12 -20.36 4.95
CA VAL A 190 8.35 -19.63 4.60
C VAL A 190 9.31 -20.61 3.95
N LEU A 191 9.66 -20.37 2.69
CA LEU A 191 10.67 -21.15 1.98
C LEU A 191 12.08 -20.71 2.37
N ASP A 192 13.07 -21.54 2.04
CA ASP A 192 14.47 -21.18 2.19
C ASP A 192 14.79 -19.87 1.45
N ALA A 193 15.60 -19.02 2.09
CA ALA A 193 15.97 -17.74 1.51
C ALA A 193 16.75 -17.93 0.19
N ALA A 194 16.33 -17.23 -0.87
CA ALA A 194 17.03 -17.24 -2.14
C ALA A 194 18.08 -16.12 -2.15
N SER A 195 19.35 -16.50 -2.25
CA SER A 195 20.47 -15.57 -2.30
C SER A 195 20.77 -15.11 -3.72
N ILE A 196 20.94 -13.81 -3.90
CA ILE A 196 21.20 -13.16 -5.18
C ILE A 196 22.44 -12.28 -5.03
N ASP A 197 23.53 -12.66 -5.70
CA ASP A 197 24.69 -11.81 -5.84
C ASP A 197 24.40 -10.76 -6.91
N VAL A 198 24.44 -9.47 -6.53
CA VAL A 198 24.15 -8.35 -7.41
C VAL A 198 25.44 -7.94 -8.13
N PRO A 199 25.52 -8.09 -9.47
CA PRO A 199 26.67 -7.57 -10.21
C PRO A 199 26.79 -6.05 -10.05
N GLU A 200 28.02 -5.52 -10.00
CA GLU A 200 28.25 -4.06 -9.86
C GLU A 200 27.54 -3.24 -10.95
N SER A 201 27.41 -3.79 -12.16
CA SER A 201 26.70 -3.17 -13.29
C SER A 201 25.19 -3.21 -13.18
N LYS A 202 24.65 -3.88 -12.16
CA LYS A 202 23.22 -4.14 -11.95
C LYS A 202 22.68 -3.63 -10.64
N GLY A 203 23.51 -3.04 -9.80
CA GLY A 203 23.03 -2.37 -8.62
C GLY A 203 24.13 -1.90 -7.70
N VAL A 204 23.69 -1.17 -6.68
CA VAL A 204 24.55 -0.60 -5.66
C VAL A 204 23.81 -0.56 -4.32
N ALA A 205 24.57 -0.75 -3.23
CA ALA A 205 24.10 -0.46 -1.88
C ALA A 205 24.75 0.83 -1.39
N VAL A 206 23.95 1.72 -0.79
CA VAL A 206 24.40 2.98 -0.19
C VAL A 206 23.71 3.20 1.15
N ASN A 207 24.36 3.88 2.09
CA ASN A 207 23.65 4.44 3.24
C ASN A 207 23.01 5.75 2.80
N ASN A 208 21.68 5.85 2.78
CA ASN A 208 21.01 7.08 2.37
C ASN A 208 21.35 8.26 3.30
N PRO A 209 20.95 9.51 2.96
CA PRO A 209 21.24 10.68 3.78
C PRO A 209 20.70 10.63 5.23
N LEU A 210 19.78 9.70 5.52
CA LEU A 210 19.21 9.46 6.85
C LEU A 210 19.87 8.28 7.58
N GLY A 211 20.94 7.71 7.02
CA GLY A 211 21.71 6.62 7.62
C GLY A 211 21.09 5.23 7.47
N VAL A 212 20.10 5.06 6.59
CA VAL A 212 19.50 3.76 6.29
C VAL A 212 20.22 3.13 5.11
N LEU A 213 20.69 1.90 5.30
CA LEU A 213 21.23 1.09 4.21
C LEU A 213 20.11 0.71 3.23
N VAL A 214 20.26 1.12 1.97
CA VAL A 214 19.34 0.86 0.86
C VAL A 214 20.07 0.27 -0.33
N GLY A 215 19.46 -0.72 -0.97
CA GLY A 215 19.92 -1.32 -2.22
C GLY A 215 19.11 -0.79 -3.39
N ARG A 216 19.77 -0.48 -4.50
CA ARG A 216 19.13 -0.13 -5.77
C ARG A 216 19.57 -1.12 -6.84
N ILE A 217 18.63 -1.78 -7.49
CA ILE A 217 18.92 -2.79 -8.52
C ILE A 217 18.19 -2.48 -9.84
N ASP A 218 18.79 -2.86 -10.97
CA ASP A 218 18.22 -2.67 -12.29
C ASP A 218 16.91 -3.47 -12.44
N GLU A 219 15.79 -2.80 -12.70
CA GLU A 219 14.47 -3.44 -12.76
C GLU A 219 14.45 -4.59 -13.77
N LYS A 220 14.96 -4.36 -14.98
CA LYS A 220 14.93 -5.36 -16.06
C LYS A 220 15.71 -6.61 -15.69
N TRP A 221 16.85 -6.44 -15.02
CA TRP A 221 17.65 -7.57 -14.52
C TRP A 221 16.96 -8.30 -13.36
N PHE A 222 16.39 -7.57 -12.41
CA PHE A 222 15.71 -8.17 -11.27
C PHE A 222 14.49 -8.98 -11.71
N ARG A 223 13.65 -8.44 -12.60
CA ARG A 223 12.49 -9.14 -13.16
C ARG A 223 12.87 -10.44 -13.85
N ALA A 224 13.94 -10.44 -14.64
CA ALA A 224 14.45 -11.65 -15.26
C ALA A 224 14.95 -12.68 -14.24
N HIS A 225 15.45 -12.24 -13.08
CA HIS A 225 15.85 -13.12 -11.98
C HIS A 225 14.63 -13.68 -11.25
N LEU A 226 13.63 -12.83 -10.97
CA LEU A 226 12.38 -13.20 -10.32
C LEU A 226 11.62 -14.27 -11.11
N HIS A 227 11.51 -14.13 -12.44
CA HIS A 227 10.88 -15.14 -13.30
C HIS A 227 11.62 -16.47 -13.30
N LYS A 228 12.95 -16.46 -13.22
CA LYS A 228 13.74 -17.69 -13.09
C LYS A 228 13.51 -18.37 -11.74
N LEU A 229 13.47 -17.60 -10.65
CA LEU A 229 13.14 -18.13 -9.32
C LEU A 229 11.74 -18.74 -9.32
N LEU A 230 10.74 -18.01 -9.81
CA LEU A 230 9.36 -18.48 -9.91
C LEU A 230 9.25 -19.81 -10.67
N GLY A 231 9.93 -19.93 -11.82
CA GLY A 231 9.98 -21.18 -12.59
C GLY A 231 10.70 -22.33 -11.88
N SER A 232 11.69 -22.03 -11.03
CA SER A 232 12.52 -23.03 -10.34
C SER A 232 11.92 -23.56 -9.04
N LEU A 233 11.05 -22.79 -8.39
CA LEU A 233 10.46 -23.16 -7.09
C LEU A 233 9.31 -24.16 -7.24
N HIS A 234 8.74 -24.30 -8.44
CA HIS A 234 7.64 -25.23 -8.74
C HIS A 234 6.43 -25.07 -7.81
N ILE A 235 6.12 -23.83 -7.43
CA ILE A 235 4.98 -23.47 -6.58
C ILE A 235 3.68 -23.81 -7.33
N ASP A 236 2.68 -24.30 -6.59
CA ASP A 236 1.38 -24.61 -7.20
C ASP A 236 0.70 -23.34 -7.69
N SER A 237 0.12 -23.40 -8.89
CA SER A 237 -0.48 -22.23 -9.53
C SER A 237 -1.73 -21.68 -8.83
N THR A 238 -2.30 -22.40 -7.86
CA THR A 238 -3.36 -21.89 -6.97
C THR A 238 -2.83 -21.28 -5.66
N THR A 239 -1.51 -21.14 -5.52
CA THR A 239 -0.83 -20.53 -4.37
C THR A 239 -0.24 -19.19 -4.78
N LEU A 240 -0.29 -18.18 -3.91
CA LEU A 240 0.36 -16.89 -4.12
C LEU A 240 1.79 -16.88 -3.54
N PRO A 241 2.84 -16.93 -4.37
CA PRO A 241 4.20 -16.66 -3.94
C PRO A 241 4.43 -15.17 -3.71
N ILE A 242 5.06 -14.85 -2.58
CA ILE A 242 5.44 -13.49 -2.16
C ILE A 242 6.96 -13.45 -1.99
N PHE A 243 7.65 -12.81 -2.93
CA PHE A 243 9.08 -12.58 -2.87
C PHE A 243 9.37 -11.34 -2.02
N LEU A 244 9.88 -11.55 -0.82
CA LEU A 244 10.11 -10.47 0.15
C LEU A 244 11.54 -9.95 0.03
N THR A 245 11.71 -8.64 -0.18
CA THR A 245 13.02 -7.97 -0.12
C THR A 245 13.14 -7.14 1.15
N LYS A 246 14.35 -6.68 1.50
CA LYS A 246 14.59 -5.79 2.65
C LYS A 246 15.39 -4.57 2.24
N ASN A 247 14.74 -3.40 2.19
CA ASN A 247 15.31 -2.13 1.71
C ASN A 247 15.99 -2.22 0.33
N VAL A 248 15.58 -3.15 -0.54
CA VAL A 248 16.08 -3.25 -1.91
C VAL A 248 14.98 -2.83 -2.86
N PHE A 249 15.27 -1.82 -3.67
CA PHE A 249 14.33 -1.16 -4.57
C PHE A 249 14.84 -1.25 -6.02
N VAL A 250 13.93 -1.15 -6.98
CA VAL A 250 14.30 -1.17 -8.40
C VAL A 250 14.46 0.24 -8.97
N TYR A 251 15.44 0.43 -9.86
CA TYR A 251 15.62 1.63 -10.66
C TYR A 251 15.44 1.32 -12.16
N ARG A 252 15.13 2.35 -12.95
CA ARG A 252 14.86 2.26 -14.39
C ARG A 252 15.95 2.95 -15.22
N ASP A 253 16.09 2.49 -16.46
CA ASP A 253 16.89 3.13 -17.52
C ASP A 253 18.34 3.49 -17.17
N GLY A 254 18.96 2.73 -16.25
CA GLY A 254 20.33 2.97 -15.84
C GLY A 254 20.51 4.16 -14.90
N ASP A 255 19.41 4.81 -14.49
CA ASP A 255 19.44 6.00 -13.64
C ASP A 255 19.03 5.65 -12.22
N TYR A 256 19.97 5.76 -11.29
CA TYR A 256 19.69 5.51 -9.88
C TYR A 256 18.64 6.47 -9.33
N LEU A 257 18.45 7.68 -9.86
CA LEU A 257 17.39 8.61 -9.45
C LEU A 257 16.02 8.25 -10.03
N ALA A 258 15.96 7.52 -11.15
CA ALA A 258 14.74 6.89 -11.67
C ALA A 258 14.38 5.63 -10.84
N CYS A 259 14.41 5.82 -9.53
CA CYS A 259 14.05 4.92 -8.45
C CYS A 259 12.90 5.61 -7.71
N CYS A 260 12.01 4.90 -7.02
CA CYS A 260 12.17 3.54 -6.55
C CYS A 260 10.91 2.73 -6.74
N GLY A 261 10.99 1.68 -7.55
CA GLY A 261 9.99 0.62 -7.53
C GLY A 261 10.13 -0.18 -6.25
N LEU A 262 9.05 -0.25 -5.47
CA LEU A 262 9.00 -0.80 -4.12
C LEU A 262 8.42 -2.21 -4.05
N GLY A 263 7.63 -2.56 -5.05
CA GLY A 263 6.93 -3.81 -5.18
C GLY A 263 6.39 -3.96 -6.60
N GLY A 264 5.87 -5.14 -6.85
CA GLY A 264 5.04 -5.41 -8.01
C GLY A 264 4.31 -6.72 -7.88
N HIS A 265 3.13 -6.81 -8.47
CA HIS A 265 2.41 -8.05 -8.65
C HIS A 265 2.32 -8.39 -10.14
N GLY A 266 2.12 -9.66 -10.43
CA GLY A 266 2.20 -10.13 -11.80
C GLY A 266 1.52 -11.46 -12.04
N ALA A 267 1.33 -11.78 -13.32
CA ALA A 267 0.82 -13.07 -13.75
C ALA A 267 1.52 -13.55 -15.02
N GLY A 268 1.71 -14.87 -15.12
CA GLY A 268 2.27 -15.50 -16.30
C GLY A 268 1.98 -16.99 -16.38
N SER A 269 2.19 -17.57 -17.57
CA SER A 269 2.20 -19.03 -17.71
C SER A 269 3.39 -19.62 -16.95
N THR A 270 3.19 -20.73 -16.21
CA THR A 270 4.29 -21.36 -15.46
C THR A 270 5.38 -21.88 -16.40
N THR A 271 6.57 -21.29 -16.38
CA THR A 271 7.75 -21.74 -17.13
C THR A 271 8.63 -22.67 -16.28
N GLY A 272 8.06 -23.76 -15.74
CA GLY A 272 8.77 -24.64 -14.79
C GLY A 272 8.49 -26.14 -14.93
N ASN A 273 7.30 -26.52 -15.39
CA ASN A 273 6.92 -27.94 -15.52
C ASN A 273 7.43 -28.57 -16.83
N GLY A 274 8.74 -28.45 -17.11
CA GLY A 274 9.42 -29.13 -18.21
C GLY A 274 8.64 -29.14 -19.52
N GLY A 275 8.55 -28.01 -20.24
CA GLY A 275 7.96 -28.01 -21.59
C GLY A 275 6.53 -28.58 -21.68
N GLY A 276 5.76 -28.54 -20.58
CA GLY A 276 4.36 -28.90 -20.59
C GLY A 276 3.58 -28.10 -21.63
N SER A 277 2.71 -28.78 -22.36
CA SER A 277 1.91 -28.20 -23.44
C SER A 277 1.20 -26.91 -22.99
N ILE A 278 1.41 -25.80 -23.72
CA ILE A 278 0.53 -24.62 -23.68
C ILE A 278 -0.92 -24.98 -24.07
N ASN A 279 -1.13 -26.17 -24.64
CA ASN A 279 -2.43 -26.78 -24.90
C ASN A 279 -2.76 -27.74 -23.75
N GLY A 280 -3.19 -27.18 -22.61
CA GLY A 280 -3.64 -27.94 -21.44
C GLY A 280 -5.09 -28.41 -21.52
N ASN A 281 -5.74 -28.30 -22.70
CA ASN A 281 -7.18 -28.50 -22.90
C ASN A 281 -8.05 -27.72 -21.89
N GLY A 282 -7.63 -26.49 -21.56
CA GLY A 282 -8.30 -25.67 -20.55
C GLY A 282 -8.00 -26.12 -19.12
N ASN A 283 -6.71 -26.33 -18.81
CA ASN A 283 -6.17 -26.56 -17.47
C ASN A 283 -4.70 -26.10 -17.40
N GLN A 284 -4.34 -25.11 -18.23
CA GLN A 284 -3.01 -24.52 -18.23
C GLN A 284 -2.74 -23.86 -16.88
N ALA A 285 -1.53 -24.00 -16.35
CA ALA A 285 -1.17 -23.34 -15.11
C ALA A 285 -0.84 -21.87 -15.37
N VAL A 286 -1.56 -20.98 -14.71
CA VAL A 286 -1.28 -19.54 -14.65
C VAL A 286 -0.89 -19.22 -13.23
N GLN A 287 0.30 -18.67 -13.06
CA GLN A 287 0.85 -18.31 -11.76
C GLN A 287 0.77 -16.80 -11.60
N THR A 288 0.05 -16.35 -10.58
CA THR A 288 0.18 -14.99 -10.08
C THR A 288 1.32 -14.92 -9.06
N TYR A 289 1.91 -13.76 -8.84
CA TYR A 289 2.95 -13.57 -7.83
C TYR A 289 2.98 -12.13 -7.34
N VAL A 290 3.59 -11.91 -6.19
CA VAL A 290 3.89 -10.58 -5.63
C VAL A 290 5.37 -10.54 -5.26
N TRP A 291 6.01 -9.39 -5.43
CA TRP A 291 7.24 -9.05 -4.72
C TRP A 291 7.05 -7.70 -4.03
N ALA A 292 7.65 -7.53 -2.85
CA ALA A 292 7.56 -6.27 -2.13
C ALA A 292 8.75 -6.09 -1.19
N ALA A 293 9.18 -4.85 -1.02
CA ALA A 293 10.19 -4.48 -0.04
C ALA A 293 9.58 -4.33 1.35
N TYR A 294 10.15 -5.04 2.34
CA TYR A 294 9.97 -4.68 3.74
C TYR A 294 10.82 -3.45 4.03
N ILE A 295 10.18 -2.30 4.28
CA ILE A 295 10.90 -1.01 4.35
C ILE A 295 11.36 -0.71 5.78
N THR A 296 12.57 -0.21 5.92
CA THR A 296 13.03 0.36 7.19
C THR A 296 12.60 1.82 7.26
N PRO A 297 12.03 2.29 8.40
CA PRO A 297 11.72 3.70 8.58
C PRO A 297 12.90 4.58 8.17
N ASN A 298 12.61 5.70 7.51
CA ASN A 298 13.59 6.64 6.92
C ASN A 298 14.32 6.14 5.66
N SER A 299 13.90 5.02 5.04
CA SER A 299 14.41 4.67 3.69
C SER A 299 14.05 5.74 2.67
N PHE A 300 12.89 6.39 2.83
CA PHE A 300 12.44 7.54 2.06
C PHE A 300 12.30 8.77 2.98
N PRO A 301 13.11 9.81 2.80
CA PRO A 301 12.94 11.06 3.53
C PRO A 301 11.64 11.75 3.07
N ARG A 302 10.73 11.98 4.02
CA ARG A 302 9.62 12.95 3.91
C ARG A 302 8.78 12.86 2.61
N PHE A 303 8.30 11.65 2.28
CA PHE A 303 7.07 11.48 1.48
C PHE A 303 5.95 12.34 2.11
N PRO A 304 5.11 13.08 1.33
CA PRO A 304 4.41 14.30 1.73
C PRO A 304 4.09 14.37 3.22
N ALA A 305 4.78 15.30 3.87
CA ALA A 305 4.96 15.40 5.30
C ALA A 305 3.62 15.43 6.08
N PRO A 306 3.58 14.98 7.36
CA PRO A 306 4.76 14.74 8.21
C PRO A 306 4.58 13.49 9.13
N TYR A 307 5.22 12.33 8.99
CA TYR A 307 6.64 12.04 8.96
C TYR A 307 6.79 10.51 8.70
N ALA A 308 7.56 10.11 7.67
CA ALA A 308 7.92 8.72 7.31
C ALA A 308 6.82 7.83 6.67
N GLY A 309 6.18 8.30 5.59
CA GLY A 309 5.06 7.65 4.90
C GLY A 309 5.26 6.26 4.28
N LEU A 310 6.44 5.64 4.40
CA LEU A 310 6.73 4.32 3.84
C LEU A 310 7.62 3.54 4.83
N SER A 311 7.09 2.44 5.35
CA SER A 311 7.77 1.57 6.31
C SER A 311 7.19 0.16 6.25
N ASP A 312 7.95 -0.81 6.76
CA ASP A 312 7.54 -2.17 7.04
C ASP A 312 6.72 -2.84 5.93
N ILE A 313 5.43 -3.07 6.14
CA ILE A 313 4.54 -3.78 5.24
C ILE A 313 3.88 -2.88 4.21
N HIS A 314 4.15 -1.57 4.19
CA HIS A 314 3.47 -0.62 3.30
C HIS A 314 3.44 -1.10 1.84
N SER A 315 4.61 -1.47 1.31
CA SER A 315 4.72 -1.98 -0.05
C SER A 315 4.00 -3.31 -0.24
N LEU A 316 3.98 -4.18 0.77
CA LEU A 316 3.26 -5.44 0.66
C LEU A 316 1.75 -5.25 0.75
N SER A 317 1.25 -4.34 1.59
CA SER A 317 -0.18 -4.00 1.64
C SER A 317 -0.67 -3.44 0.30
N HIS A 318 0.12 -2.56 -0.32
CA HIS A 318 -0.14 -2.05 -1.66
C HIS A 318 -0.30 -3.20 -2.65
N GLU A 319 0.74 -4.02 -2.80
CA GLU A 319 0.74 -5.09 -3.80
C GLU A 319 -0.31 -6.16 -3.56
N ILE A 320 -0.65 -6.47 -2.30
CA ILE A 320 -1.73 -7.42 -2.00
C ILE A 320 -3.09 -6.86 -2.41
N ALA A 321 -3.37 -5.58 -2.15
CA ALA A 321 -4.64 -4.97 -2.52
C ALA A 321 -4.79 -4.82 -4.04
N GLU A 322 -3.71 -4.43 -4.73
CA GLU A 322 -3.69 -4.38 -6.20
C GLU A 322 -3.82 -5.78 -6.81
N TRP A 323 -3.05 -6.76 -6.33
CA TRP A 323 -3.21 -8.14 -6.77
C TRP A 323 -4.63 -8.68 -6.54
N MET A 324 -5.28 -8.33 -5.42
CA MET A 324 -6.67 -8.74 -5.17
C MET A 324 -7.65 -8.14 -6.19
N THR A 325 -7.39 -6.93 -6.67
CA THR A 325 -8.28 -6.18 -7.57
C THR A 325 -7.91 -6.29 -9.05
N ASN A 326 -6.68 -6.72 -9.37
CA ASN A 326 -6.13 -6.90 -10.72
C ASN A 326 -5.14 -8.09 -10.80
N PRO A 327 -5.54 -9.31 -10.40
CA PRO A 327 -4.61 -10.44 -10.22
C PRO A 327 -3.85 -10.88 -11.48
N PHE A 328 -4.37 -10.52 -12.67
CA PHE A 328 -3.81 -10.92 -13.96
C PHE A 328 -3.21 -9.76 -14.75
N GLY A 329 -3.16 -8.55 -14.18
CA GLY A 329 -2.55 -7.38 -14.80
C GLY A 329 -3.26 -6.89 -16.08
N ILE A 330 -4.57 -7.13 -16.20
CA ILE A 330 -5.35 -6.80 -17.41
C ILE A 330 -6.62 -5.99 -17.13
N ASN A 331 -6.98 -5.80 -15.86
CA ASN A 331 -8.15 -5.02 -15.52
C ASN A 331 -7.88 -3.55 -15.84
N THR A 332 -8.81 -2.93 -16.56
CA THR A 332 -8.67 -1.54 -17.01
C THR A 332 -9.90 -0.72 -16.67
N ALA A 333 -9.74 0.59 -16.64
CA ALA A 333 -10.79 1.58 -16.51
C ALA A 333 -10.53 2.73 -17.49
N GLN A 334 -11.46 3.67 -17.59
CA GLN A 334 -11.15 4.92 -18.27
C GLN A 334 -9.96 5.61 -17.60
N SER A 335 -9.03 6.06 -18.43
CA SER A 335 -7.79 6.65 -17.95
C SER A 335 -8.04 7.76 -16.93
N TYR A 336 -7.28 7.73 -15.86
CA TYR A 336 -7.42 8.60 -14.71
C TYR A 336 -6.09 9.28 -14.38
N LEU A 337 -6.21 10.48 -13.85
CA LEU A 337 -5.10 11.22 -13.25
C LEU A 337 -5.00 10.83 -11.77
N SER A 338 -3.81 10.42 -11.31
CA SER A 338 -3.58 10.25 -9.87
C SER A 338 -3.77 11.59 -9.14
N PRO A 339 -4.66 11.70 -8.15
CA PRO A 339 -4.85 12.93 -7.37
C PRO A 339 -3.62 13.37 -6.59
N LEU A 340 -2.64 12.48 -6.39
CA LEU A 340 -1.36 12.79 -5.75
C LEU A 340 -0.26 13.19 -6.74
N ALA A 341 -0.50 13.07 -8.05
CA ALA A 341 0.48 13.49 -9.05
C ALA A 341 0.73 15.01 -8.97
N PRO A 342 1.99 15.47 -9.07
CA PRO A 342 2.27 16.90 -9.14
C PRO A 342 1.50 17.55 -10.31
N PRO A 343 0.92 18.75 -10.13
CA PRO A 343 0.22 19.45 -11.23
C PRO A 343 1.10 19.69 -12.46
N THR A 344 2.42 19.70 -12.27
CA THR A 344 3.43 19.92 -13.31
C THR A 344 3.88 18.64 -14.03
N ALA A 345 3.49 17.46 -13.54
CA ALA A 345 3.84 16.16 -14.10
C ALA A 345 2.68 15.17 -13.90
N PRO A 346 1.54 15.38 -14.60
CA PRO A 346 0.39 14.48 -14.48
C PRO A 346 0.77 13.07 -14.91
N VAL A 347 0.45 12.09 -14.06
CA VAL A 347 0.63 10.67 -14.35
C VAL A 347 -0.74 10.08 -14.66
N CYS A 348 -0.91 9.63 -15.90
CA CYS A 348 -2.11 8.97 -16.38
C CYS A 348 -1.89 7.46 -16.37
N SER A 349 -2.84 6.74 -15.79
CA SER A 349 -2.95 5.28 -15.91
C SER A 349 -4.34 4.92 -16.38
N ALA A 350 -4.50 3.70 -16.87
CA ALA A 350 -5.80 3.11 -17.22
C ALA A 350 -5.98 1.72 -16.59
N LEU A 351 -5.01 1.26 -15.78
CA LEU A 351 -5.06 -0.03 -15.11
C LEU A 351 -5.84 0.10 -13.79
N LEU A 352 -6.50 -0.97 -13.36
CA LEU A 352 -7.15 -1.03 -12.05
C LEU A 352 -6.13 -1.30 -10.92
N GLU A 353 -5.16 -0.39 -10.77
CA GLU A 353 -4.11 -0.46 -9.74
C GLU A 353 -4.57 0.35 -8.51
N SER A 354 -5.16 -0.35 -7.54
CA SER A 354 -5.88 0.27 -6.42
C SER A 354 -5.01 1.11 -5.47
N GLY A 355 -3.72 0.82 -5.33
CA GLY A 355 -2.81 1.57 -4.46
C GLY A 355 -2.16 2.75 -5.19
N ASP A 356 -1.87 2.62 -6.48
CA ASP A 356 -1.19 3.63 -7.29
C ASP A 356 -1.72 5.08 -7.08
N PRO A 357 -3.04 5.36 -7.11
CA PRO A 357 -3.55 6.71 -6.92
C PRO A 357 -3.21 7.31 -5.55
N VAL A 358 -3.10 6.48 -4.51
CA VAL A 358 -2.93 6.87 -3.09
C VAL A 358 -1.56 6.51 -2.52
N THR A 359 -0.60 6.14 -3.38
CA THR A 359 0.78 5.78 -3.03
C THR A 359 1.31 6.59 -1.84
N GLY A 360 1.75 5.88 -0.79
CA GLY A 360 2.35 6.47 0.40
C GLY A 360 1.40 7.17 1.38
N LEU A 361 0.09 7.15 1.14
CA LEU A 361 -0.91 7.40 2.16
C LEU A 361 -1.13 6.12 2.96
N TRP A 362 -1.03 6.19 4.28
CA TRP A 362 -1.27 5.06 5.17
C TRP A 362 -2.10 5.49 6.38
N PHE A 363 -2.60 4.52 7.13
CA PHE A 363 -3.39 4.76 8.34
C PHE A 363 -2.85 4.02 9.57
N PRO A 364 -2.98 4.62 10.76
CA PRO A 364 -2.61 3.95 12.00
C PRO A 364 -3.61 2.87 12.37
N MET A 365 -3.11 1.80 12.99
CA MET A 365 -3.92 0.71 13.50
C MET A 365 -4.01 0.70 15.02
N ALA A 366 -5.11 0.15 15.56
CA ALA A 366 -5.25 -0.05 17.00
C ALA A 366 -4.19 -1.03 17.50
N GLY A 367 -3.51 -0.69 18.60
CA GLY A 367 -2.39 -1.48 19.12
C GLY A 367 -1.05 -1.20 18.44
N ASN A 368 -0.98 -0.28 17.48
CA ASN A 368 0.27 0.26 16.92
C ASN A 368 0.86 1.24 17.97
N PRO A 369 1.93 0.87 18.71
CA PRO A 369 2.13 1.43 20.04
C PRO A 369 2.65 2.88 20.11
N ASP A 370 3.24 3.46 19.06
CA ASP A 370 3.62 4.88 19.05
C ASP A 370 4.14 5.31 17.66
N PRO A 371 3.55 6.32 16.99
CA PRO A 371 4.08 6.91 15.76
C PRO A 371 5.48 7.53 15.92
N ALA A 372 5.87 7.93 17.13
CA ALA A 372 7.19 8.49 17.42
C ALA A 372 8.29 7.42 17.66
N ALA A 373 7.91 6.17 17.95
CA ALA A 373 8.84 5.09 18.29
C ALA A 373 9.07 4.05 17.17
N ARG A 374 8.55 4.27 15.95
CA ARG A 374 8.77 3.40 14.78
C ARG A 374 8.34 1.94 14.98
N GLY A 375 7.14 1.69 15.49
CA GLY A 375 6.58 0.34 15.59
C GLY A 375 5.10 0.34 15.19
N VAL A 376 4.64 -0.52 14.27
CA VAL A 376 5.30 -1.62 13.54
C VAL A 376 4.73 -1.81 12.11
N TRP A 377 3.50 -1.34 11.82
CA TRP A 377 2.85 -1.55 10.52
C TRP A 377 2.21 -0.28 9.96
N HIS A 378 2.48 0.01 8.69
CA HIS A 378 2.03 1.17 7.93
C HIS A 378 1.27 0.72 6.68
N PRO A 379 0.11 0.06 6.81
CA PRO A 379 -0.68 -0.38 5.67
C PRO A 379 -1.10 0.81 4.81
N GLU A 380 -0.96 0.69 3.49
CA GLU A 380 -1.37 1.72 2.55
C GLU A 380 -2.91 1.87 2.51
N ASP A 381 -3.39 3.09 2.25
CA ASP A 381 -4.75 3.28 1.75
C ASP A 381 -4.86 2.65 0.35
N VAL A 382 -6.07 2.36 -0.10
CA VAL A 382 -6.32 1.93 -1.48
C VAL A 382 -7.64 2.45 -1.98
N VAL A 383 -7.70 2.71 -3.28
CA VAL A 383 -8.88 3.15 -4.00
C VAL A 383 -9.77 1.96 -4.34
N PHE A 384 -11.07 2.14 -4.18
CA PHE A 384 -12.09 1.14 -4.48
C PHE A 384 -12.55 1.17 -5.95
N LEU A 385 -13.14 0.06 -6.40
CA LEU A 385 -13.71 -0.11 -7.74
C LEU A 385 -14.66 1.03 -8.14
N ASN A 386 -15.47 1.53 -7.20
CA ASN A 386 -16.43 2.61 -7.49
C ASN A 386 -15.77 3.92 -7.93
N TRP A 387 -14.56 4.20 -7.45
CA TRP A 387 -13.80 5.37 -7.91
C TRP A 387 -13.41 5.22 -9.38
N PHE A 388 -12.82 4.07 -9.75
CA PHE A 388 -12.44 3.78 -11.14
C PHE A 388 -13.64 3.68 -12.08
N ALA A 389 -14.74 3.09 -11.59
CA ALA A 389 -15.98 2.94 -12.33
C ALA A 389 -16.79 4.23 -12.44
N ARG A 390 -16.40 5.29 -11.71
CA ARG A 390 -17.13 6.56 -11.62
C ARG A 390 -18.60 6.34 -11.22
N ASP A 391 -18.80 5.50 -10.21
CA ASP A 391 -20.10 5.00 -9.75
C ASP A 391 -20.92 4.21 -10.79
N GLY A 392 -20.27 3.75 -11.87
CA GLY A 392 -20.86 2.97 -12.94
C GLY A 392 -20.98 1.46 -12.69
N GLN A 393 -20.53 0.99 -11.52
CA GLN A 393 -20.60 -0.42 -11.11
C GLN A 393 -22.01 -0.84 -10.69
N ASP A 394 -22.24 -2.14 -10.63
CA ASP A 394 -23.44 -2.73 -10.00
C ASP A 394 -23.57 -2.21 -8.55
N ALA A 395 -24.77 -1.77 -8.16
CA ALA A 395 -25.03 -1.27 -6.81
C ALA A 395 -24.73 -2.32 -5.72
N ALA A 396 -24.84 -3.62 -6.04
CA ALA A 396 -24.46 -4.70 -5.14
C ALA A 396 -22.94 -4.88 -4.97
N LEU A 397 -22.14 -4.16 -5.76
CA LEU A 397 -20.67 -4.08 -5.68
C LEU A 397 -20.19 -2.72 -5.15
N ALA A 398 -21.10 -1.87 -4.69
CA ALA A 398 -20.76 -0.58 -4.12
C ALA A 398 -20.42 -0.69 -2.62
N PRO A 399 -19.50 0.16 -2.10
CA PRO A 399 -19.27 0.26 -0.68
C PRO A 399 -20.53 0.77 0.04
N ALA A 400 -20.80 0.25 1.23
CA ALA A 400 -22.06 0.51 1.96
C ALA A 400 -22.25 1.98 2.35
N ASP A 401 -21.16 2.74 2.46
CA ASP A 401 -21.16 4.16 2.84
C ASP A 401 -20.68 5.10 1.72
N GLY A 402 -20.51 4.58 0.51
CA GLY A 402 -20.16 5.37 -0.68
C GLY A 402 -18.74 5.94 -0.69
N ARG A 403 -17.84 5.50 0.19
CA ARG A 403 -16.44 5.96 0.18
C ARG A 403 -15.70 5.49 -1.08
N TYR A 404 -14.69 6.24 -1.53
CA TYR A 404 -13.89 5.90 -2.71
C TYR A 404 -12.53 5.26 -2.39
N THR A 405 -12.08 5.35 -1.14
CA THR A 405 -10.87 4.69 -0.66
C THR A 405 -11.17 3.94 0.63
N TYR A 406 -10.28 3.04 1.03
CA TYR A 406 -10.43 2.30 2.27
C TYR A 406 -10.51 3.21 3.49
N MET A 407 -9.62 4.20 3.59
CA MET A 407 -9.67 5.24 4.64
C MET A 407 -10.91 6.13 4.54
N GLY A 408 -11.49 6.28 3.35
CA GLY A 408 -12.62 7.17 3.09
C GLY A 408 -12.29 8.63 3.41
N HIS A 409 -13.30 9.41 3.80
CA HIS A 409 -13.10 10.81 4.22
C HIS A 409 -12.42 10.96 5.60
N LEU A 410 -11.93 9.88 6.21
CA LEU A 410 -11.31 9.97 7.52
C LEU A 410 -10.00 10.76 7.45
N THR A 411 -9.67 11.35 8.60
CA THR A 411 -8.42 12.04 8.87
C THR A 411 -7.26 11.21 8.35
N THR A 412 -6.63 11.66 7.27
CA THR A 412 -5.27 11.22 7.00
C THR A 412 -4.40 11.62 8.18
N MET A 413 -3.26 10.99 8.34
CA MET A 413 -2.23 11.44 9.27
C MET A 413 -1.80 12.92 9.07
N LEU A 414 -2.27 13.58 7.99
CA LEU A 414 -2.19 15.02 7.73
C LEU A 414 -3.20 15.89 8.52
N GLY A 415 -4.02 15.32 9.40
CA GLY A 415 -4.88 16.09 10.30
C GLY A 415 -6.18 16.63 9.68
N GLY A 416 -6.67 15.99 8.61
CA GLY A 416 -7.99 16.30 8.03
C GLY A 416 -8.42 15.29 6.96
N PRO A 417 -9.68 15.34 6.51
CA PRO A 417 -10.13 14.57 5.34
C PRO A 417 -9.23 14.92 4.15
N PHE A 418 -8.68 13.91 3.46
CA PHE A 418 -8.02 14.17 2.18
C PHE A 418 -9.10 14.41 1.12
N LEU A 419 -9.38 15.69 0.85
CA LEU A 419 -10.48 16.11 -0.03
C LEU A 419 -10.31 15.61 -1.49
N GLY A 420 -9.09 15.29 -1.91
CA GLY A 420 -8.79 14.85 -3.29
C GLY A 420 -9.44 13.53 -3.69
N PHE A 421 -9.79 12.66 -2.72
CA PHE A 421 -10.52 11.41 -2.96
C PHE A 421 -11.97 11.45 -2.47
N GLY A 422 -12.47 12.64 -2.10
CA GLY A 422 -13.90 12.87 -1.92
C GLY A 422 -14.66 13.11 -3.24
N ILE A 423 -13.95 13.03 -4.37
CA ILE A 423 -14.45 13.29 -5.71
C ILE A 423 -14.00 12.19 -6.67
N LEU A 424 -14.74 12.04 -7.75
CA LEU A 424 -14.44 11.10 -8.83
C LEU A 424 -13.10 11.42 -9.51
N PRO A 425 -12.41 10.42 -10.09
CA PRO A 425 -11.19 10.66 -10.83
C PRO A 425 -11.40 11.64 -11.97
N HIS A 426 -10.48 12.58 -12.12
CA HIS A 426 -10.35 13.34 -13.35
C HIS A 426 -9.85 12.42 -14.46
N SER A 427 -10.52 12.47 -15.61
CA SER A 427 -10.05 11.77 -16.80
C SER A 427 -8.77 12.41 -17.31
N CYS A 428 -7.86 11.55 -17.76
CA CYS A 428 -6.93 11.89 -18.81
C CYS A 428 -7.64 11.75 -20.18
#